data_AF-A0A376J849-F1
#
_entry.id   AF-A0A376J849-F1
#
_cell.length_a   1.000
_cell.length_b   1.000
_cell.length_c   1.000
_cell.angle_alpha   90.00
_cell.angle_beta   90.00
_cell.angle_gamma   90.00
#
_symmetry.space_group_name_H-M   'P 1'
#
loop_
_entity.id
_entity.type
_entity.pdbx_description
1 polymer ?
#
loop_
_entity_poly.entity_id
_entity_poly.type
_entity_poly.pdbx_seq_one_letter_code
_entity_poly.pdbx_strand_id
1 'polypeptide(L)'
;MKHFLGFIILLFLTSCASNNIKTIEGKWKQDFLDYKSKVVEVPLSKSDAIMDVSRNKSKLKIEFDFQDGYEKDVTDSVVFKFPQLKFRKINLDKTSNYYDLTYNATCDCFYGEMKSYSGNVLNIKLNRVSSVK
;
A
#
# COMPACT_ATOMS: atom_id res chain seq x y z
N MET A 1 48.43 -2.56 11.87
CA MET A 1 47.22 -3.16 11.26
C MET A 1 46.03 -3.02 12.21
N LYS A 2 45.32 -1.87 12.26
CA LYS A 2 44.16 -1.68 13.16
C LYS A 2 43.02 -0.79 12.60
N HIS A 3 43.01 -0.49 11.30
CA HIS A 3 42.01 0.44 10.73
C HIS A 3 41.10 -0.14 9.64
N PHE A 4 41.09 -1.46 9.42
CA PHE A 4 40.28 -2.07 8.35
C PHE A 4 38.97 -2.74 8.80
N LEU A 5 38.69 -2.84 10.10
CA LEU A 5 37.48 -3.52 10.59
C LEU A 5 36.22 -2.64 10.69
N GLY A 6 36.34 -1.31 10.57
CA GLY A 6 35.22 -0.38 10.77
C GLY A 6 34.25 -0.26 9.60
N PHE A 7 34.69 -0.57 8.37
CA PHE A 7 33.89 -0.35 7.16
C PHE A 7 32.93 -1.50 6.81
N ILE A 8 33.19 -2.71 7.29
CA ILE A 8 32.36 -3.88 6.94
C ILE A 8 31.01 -3.87 7.69
N ILE A 9 30.96 -3.30 8.90
CA ILE A 9 29.75 -3.30 9.73
C ILE A 9 28.70 -2.30 9.21
N LEU A 10 29.11 -1.22 8.53
CA LEU A 10 28.15 -0.24 7.99
C LEU A 10 27.34 -0.76 6.79
N LEU A 11 27.87 -1.74 6.04
CA LEU A 11 27.21 -2.29 4.85
C LEU A 11 26.06 -3.25 5.19
N PHE A 12 26.04 -3.84 6.39
CA PHE A 12 24.97 -4.76 6.78
C PHE A 12 23.68 -4.05 7.23
N LEU A 13 23.80 -2.84 7.79
CA LEU A 13 22.66 -2.11 8.37
C LEU A 13 21.73 -1.46 7.33
N THR A 14 22.17 -1.29 6.07
CA THR A 14 21.34 -0.72 5.00
C THR A 14 20.54 -1.77 4.22
N SER A 15 20.82 -3.07 4.40
CA SER A 15 20.18 -4.13 3.63
C SER A 15 18.76 -4.50 4.11
N CYS A 16 18.46 -4.30 5.40
CA CYS A 16 17.16 -4.67 5.97
C CYS A 16 15.99 -3.81 5.45
N ALA A 17 16.22 -2.52 5.17
CA ALA A 17 15.16 -1.64 4.67
C ALA A 17 14.81 -1.89 3.19
N SER A 18 15.80 -2.28 2.37
CA SER A 18 15.58 -2.57 0.94
C SER A 18 14.76 -3.83 0.72
N ASN A 19 14.90 -4.83 1.60
CA ASN A 19 14.17 -6.10 1.54
C ASN A 19 12.67 -5.91 1.77
N ASN A 20 12.28 -5.10 2.77
CA ASN A 20 10.87 -4.97 3.14
C ASN A 20 10.02 -4.28 2.06
N ILE A 21 10.59 -3.36 1.29
CA ILE A 21 9.88 -2.74 0.17
C ILE A 21 9.69 -3.75 -0.96
N LYS A 22 10.71 -4.56 -1.29
CA LYS A 22 10.58 -5.64 -2.29
C LYS A 22 9.47 -6.62 -1.91
N THR A 23 9.30 -6.89 -0.62
CA THR A 23 8.21 -7.74 -0.12
C THR A 23 6.84 -7.24 -0.55
N ILE A 24 6.62 -5.93 -0.64
CA ILE A 24 5.29 -5.37 -0.92
C ILE A 24 5.13 -4.80 -2.34
N GLU A 25 6.21 -4.75 -3.12
CA GLU A 25 6.16 -4.40 -4.55
C GLU A 25 5.27 -5.39 -5.31
N GLY A 26 4.47 -4.89 -6.26
CA GLY A 26 3.56 -5.68 -7.07
C GLY A 26 2.13 -5.14 -7.11
N LYS A 27 1.23 -5.94 -7.68
CA LYS A 27 -0.17 -5.59 -7.92
C LYS A 27 -1.09 -6.19 -6.87
N TRP A 28 -2.03 -5.41 -6.39
CA TRP A 28 -2.93 -5.75 -5.30
C TRP A 28 -4.38 -5.42 -5.66
N LYS A 29 -5.32 -6.33 -5.40
CA LYS A 29 -6.75 -6.14 -5.60
C LYS A 29 -7.44 -5.89 -4.27
N GLN A 30 -8.31 -4.89 -4.24
CA GLN A 30 -9.06 -4.53 -3.04
C GLN A 30 -10.39 -5.27 -2.92
N ASP A 31 -10.57 -5.94 -1.79
CA ASP A 31 -11.85 -6.45 -1.33
C ASP A 31 -12.35 -5.62 -0.14
N PHE A 32 -13.60 -5.20 -0.21
CA PHE A 32 -14.29 -4.58 0.91
C PHE A 32 -14.94 -5.66 1.77
N LEU A 33 -14.63 -5.67 3.06
CA LEU A 33 -15.12 -6.71 3.98
C LEU A 33 -16.41 -6.25 4.66
N ASP A 34 -16.34 -5.13 5.36
CA ASP A 34 -17.46 -4.55 6.10
C ASP A 34 -17.25 -3.05 6.40
N TYR A 35 -18.24 -2.46 7.05
CA TYR A 35 -18.12 -1.13 7.66
C TYR A 35 -17.69 -1.24 9.11
N LYS A 36 -16.61 -0.55 9.46
CA LYS A 36 -16.30 -0.22 10.86
C LYS A 36 -17.14 0.95 11.35
N SER A 37 -17.36 1.94 10.50
CA SER A 37 -18.24 3.08 10.76
C SER A 37 -18.92 3.53 9.48
N LYS A 38 -20.25 3.62 9.50
CA LYS A 38 -21.09 3.95 8.34
C LYS A 38 -21.81 5.28 8.60
N VAL A 39 -21.46 6.28 7.81
CA VAL A 39 -22.09 7.61 7.77
C VAL A 39 -23.06 7.69 6.59
N VAL A 40 -22.68 7.13 5.44
CA VAL A 40 -23.49 7.09 4.21
C VAL A 40 -23.56 5.66 3.70
N GLU A 41 -24.74 5.22 3.28
CA GLU A 41 -24.93 3.93 2.67
C GLU A 41 -24.37 3.88 1.24
N VAL A 42 -23.32 3.08 1.04
CA VAL A 42 -22.71 2.83 -0.26
C VAL A 42 -22.67 1.31 -0.46
N PRO A 43 -22.99 0.80 -1.66
CA PRO A 43 -22.83 -0.62 -1.94
C PRO A 43 -21.38 -1.06 -1.73
N LEU A 44 -21.17 -2.09 -0.90
CA LEU A 44 -19.87 -2.76 -0.78
C LEU A 44 -19.72 -3.72 -1.97
N SER A 45 -19.29 -3.21 -3.11
CA SER A 45 -18.90 -4.04 -4.25
C SER A 45 -17.41 -4.32 -4.20
N LYS A 46 -16.94 -5.41 -4.83
CA LYS A 46 -15.50 -5.56 -5.07
C LYS A 46 -15.01 -4.38 -5.90
N SER A 47 -13.79 -3.90 -5.59
CA SER A 47 -13.15 -2.92 -6.45
C SER A 47 -12.46 -3.68 -7.59
N ASP A 48 -12.71 -3.25 -8.82
CA ASP A 48 -11.90 -3.69 -9.96
C ASP A 48 -10.58 -2.91 -10.06
N ALA A 49 -10.38 -1.91 -9.18
CA ALA A 49 -9.13 -1.19 -9.11
C ALA A 49 -7.98 -2.09 -8.64
N ILE A 50 -6.88 -2.02 -9.37
CA ILE A 50 -5.60 -2.64 -9.05
C ILE A 50 -4.69 -1.58 -8.47
N MET A 51 -4.30 -1.77 -7.21
CA MET A 51 -3.26 -0.98 -6.58
C MET A 51 -1.90 -1.53 -7.02
N ASP A 52 -1.14 -0.73 -7.76
CA ASP A 52 0.23 -1.04 -8.16
C ASP A 52 1.21 -0.37 -7.20
N VAL A 53 1.98 -1.19 -6.48
CA VAL A 53 3.06 -0.75 -5.59
C VAL A 53 4.39 -0.95 -6.30
N SER A 54 5.07 0.14 -6.58
CA SER A 54 6.38 0.14 -7.22
C SER A 54 7.38 1.01 -6.45
N ARG A 55 8.65 0.90 -6.83
CA ARG A 55 9.73 1.72 -6.27
C ARG A 55 10.20 2.74 -7.29
N ASN A 56 10.22 4.00 -6.89
CA ASN A 56 10.93 5.06 -7.60
C ASN A 56 12.13 5.49 -6.76
N LYS A 57 13.34 5.07 -7.17
CA LYS A 57 14.60 5.24 -6.42
C LYS A 57 14.50 4.61 -5.02
N SER A 58 14.46 5.41 -3.97
CA SER A 58 14.31 4.97 -2.57
C SER A 58 12.89 5.14 -2.03
N LYS A 59 11.96 5.66 -2.84
CA LYS A 59 10.60 5.97 -2.41
C LYS A 59 9.60 4.98 -3.00
N LEU A 60 8.59 4.66 -2.20
CA LEU A 60 7.47 3.84 -2.63
C LEU A 60 6.50 4.71 -3.44
N LYS A 61 6.02 4.18 -4.56
CA LYS A 61 5.02 4.80 -5.43
C LYS A 61 3.82 3.87 -5.48
N ILE A 62 2.62 4.41 -5.23
CA ILE A 62 1.36 3.67 -5.31
C ILE A 62 0.45 4.37 -6.30
N GLU A 63 -0.11 3.61 -7.24
CA GLU A 63 -1.14 4.04 -8.17
C GLU A 63 -2.31 3.08 -8.10
N PHE A 64 -3.54 3.58 -8.30
CA PHE A 64 -4.71 2.72 -8.47
C PHE A 64 -5.20 2.80 -9.91
N ASP A 65 -5.20 1.66 -10.58
CA ASP A 65 -5.61 1.48 -11.97
C ASP A 65 -6.98 0.81 -12.01
N PHE A 66 -8.01 1.51 -12.51
CA PHE A 66 -9.38 1.02 -12.59
C PHE A 66 -9.62 0.07 -13.78
N GLN A 67 -8.59 -0.23 -14.57
CA GLN A 67 -8.65 -1.11 -15.75
C GLN A 67 -9.60 -0.63 -16.85
N ASP A 68 -9.94 0.65 -16.86
CA ASP A 68 -10.85 1.29 -17.83
C ASP A 68 -10.12 1.88 -19.04
N GLY A 69 -8.78 1.89 -19.04
CA GLY A 69 -7.94 2.46 -20.09
C GLY A 69 -7.73 3.97 -19.96
N TYR A 70 -8.19 4.59 -18.87
CA TYR A 70 -8.12 6.03 -18.62
C TYR A 70 -7.21 6.37 -17.41
N GLU A 71 -7.61 7.36 -16.61
CA GLU A 71 -6.77 7.94 -15.55
C GLU A 71 -6.61 7.01 -14.36
N LYS A 72 -5.44 7.07 -13.73
CA LYS A 72 -5.12 6.36 -12.49
C LYS A 72 -5.22 7.33 -11.32
N ASP A 73 -5.76 6.86 -10.20
CA ASP A 73 -5.64 7.64 -8.96
C ASP A 73 -4.20 7.60 -8.48
N VAL A 74 -3.67 8.78 -8.15
CA VAL A 74 -2.34 8.94 -7.58
C VAL A 74 -2.42 8.94 -6.06
N THR A 75 -1.30 8.59 -5.42
CA THR A 75 -1.17 8.64 -3.97
C THR A 75 -0.11 9.63 -3.54
N ASP A 76 -0.29 10.17 -2.34
CA ASP A 76 0.73 10.95 -1.65
C ASP A 76 0.75 10.60 -0.15
N SER A 77 1.62 11.30 0.60
CA SER A 77 1.84 11.06 2.03
C SER A 77 2.10 9.57 2.36
N VAL A 78 2.79 8.87 1.46
CA VAL A 78 3.09 7.45 1.61
C VAL A 78 4.11 7.25 2.73
N VAL A 79 3.69 6.57 3.79
CA VAL A 79 4.52 6.18 4.94
C VAL A 79 4.54 4.67 5.03
N PHE A 80 5.72 4.09 4.82
CA PHE A 80 5.93 2.66 4.96
C PHE A 80 6.92 2.36 6.09
N LYS A 81 6.42 1.66 7.11
CA LYS A 81 7.20 1.15 8.25
C LYS A 81 6.76 -0.29 8.48
N PHE A 82 7.45 -1.22 7.81
CA PHE A 82 7.05 -2.64 7.78
C PHE A 82 6.64 -3.17 9.17
N PRO A 83 5.48 -3.85 9.29
CA PRO A 83 4.56 -4.23 8.22
C PRO A 83 3.51 -3.16 7.85
N GLN A 84 3.55 -1.97 8.45
CA GLN A 84 2.54 -0.93 8.27
C GLN A 84 2.76 -0.10 7.01
N LEU A 85 1.67 0.14 6.28
CA LEU A 85 1.60 0.98 5.10
C LEU A 85 0.44 1.97 5.27
N LYS A 86 0.76 3.26 5.27
CA LYS A 86 -0.22 4.35 5.31
C LYS A 86 -0.04 5.26 4.12
N PHE A 87 -1.14 5.69 3.51
CA PHE A 87 -1.08 6.64 2.41
C PHE A 87 -2.43 7.33 2.22
N ARG A 88 -2.41 8.43 1.47
CA ARG A 88 -3.61 9.09 0.99
C ARG A 88 -3.74 8.83 -0.50
N LYS A 89 -4.91 8.39 -0.93
CA LYS A 89 -5.31 8.27 -2.33
C LYS A 89 -6.09 9.52 -2.72
N ILE A 90 -5.65 10.19 -3.78
CA ILE A 90 -6.36 11.33 -4.36
C ILE A 90 -7.22 10.78 -5.49
N ASN A 91 -8.54 10.91 -5.35
CA ASN A 91 -9.48 10.51 -6.39
C ASN A 91 -9.47 11.54 -7.55
N LEU A 92 -9.99 11.16 -8.71
CA LEU A 92 -10.11 12.04 -9.89
C LEU A 92 -10.81 13.38 -9.61
N ASP A 93 -11.81 13.37 -8.73
CA ASP A 93 -12.56 14.56 -8.29
C ASP A 93 -11.82 15.40 -7.22
N LYS A 94 -10.55 15.10 -6.95
CA LYS A 94 -9.69 15.70 -5.92
C LYS A 94 -10.12 15.44 -4.48
N THR A 95 -11.16 14.63 -4.25
CA THR A 95 -11.44 14.12 -2.92
C THR A 95 -10.37 13.11 -2.51
N SER A 96 -10.33 12.75 -1.22
CA SER A 96 -9.27 11.89 -0.71
C SER A 96 -9.80 10.76 0.14
N ASN A 97 -9.22 9.58 -0.06
CA ASN A 97 -9.40 8.43 0.80
C ASN A 97 -8.08 8.16 1.54
N TYR A 98 -8.17 7.74 2.80
CA TYR A 98 -7.02 7.48 3.65
C TYR A 98 -6.93 6.00 3.96
N TYR A 99 -5.73 5.45 3.85
CA TYR A 99 -5.47 4.04 4.03
C TYR A 99 -4.52 3.84 5.21
N ASP A 100 -4.86 2.88 6.08
CA ASP A 100 -4.02 2.41 7.17
C ASP A 100 -4.03 0.88 7.15
N LEU A 101 -2.94 0.30 6.64
CA LEU A 101 -2.85 -1.11 6.30
C LEU A 101 -1.68 -1.77 7.01
N THR A 102 -1.84 -3.06 7.30
CA THR A 102 -0.80 -3.93 7.86
C THR A 102 -0.60 -5.12 6.94
N TYR A 103 0.64 -5.32 6.48
CA TYR A 103 1.04 -6.49 5.71
C TYR A 103 1.06 -7.73 6.60
N ASN A 104 0.48 -8.82 6.11
CA ASN A 104 0.53 -10.13 6.73
C ASN A 104 1.24 -11.11 5.78
N ALA A 105 2.43 -11.54 6.19
CA ALA A 105 3.27 -12.46 5.43
C ALA A 105 2.65 -13.85 5.24
N THR A 106 1.76 -14.29 6.13
CA THR A 106 1.13 -15.62 6.07
C THR A 106 0.20 -15.76 4.88
N CYS A 107 -0.54 -14.70 4.55
CA CYS A 107 -1.47 -14.67 3.43
C CYS A 107 -0.94 -13.90 2.21
N ASP A 108 0.24 -13.30 2.33
CA ASP A 108 0.78 -12.31 1.39
C ASP A 108 -0.28 -11.27 0.99
N CYS A 109 -0.82 -10.60 2.00
CA CYS A 109 -1.95 -9.70 1.86
C CYS A 109 -1.87 -8.52 2.84
N PHE A 110 -2.52 -7.42 2.50
CA PHE A 110 -2.74 -6.32 3.45
C PHE A 110 -4.13 -6.42 4.07
N TYR A 111 -4.22 -6.10 5.36
CA TYR A 111 -5.47 -5.89 6.07
C TYR A 111 -5.44 -4.54 6.77
N GLY A 112 -6.58 -3.85 6.80
CA GLY A 112 -6.70 -2.63 7.57
C GLY A 112 -7.91 -1.81 7.17
N GLU A 113 -7.78 -0.50 7.33
CA GLU A 113 -8.89 0.42 7.21
C GLU A 113 -8.70 1.38 6.05
N MET A 114 -9.81 1.67 5.39
CA MET A 114 -9.93 2.81 4.50
C MET A 114 -10.96 3.78 5.08
N LYS A 115 -10.56 5.03 5.26
CA LYS A 115 -11.49 6.13 5.49
C LYS A 115 -11.78 6.82 4.15
N SER A 116 -13.01 6.72 3.69
CA SER A 116 -13.46 7.40 2.47
C SER A 116 -13.64 8.90 2.69
N TYR A 117 -13.67 9.67 1.60
CA TYR A 117 -13.99 11.11 1.65
C TYR A 117 -15.36 11.40 2.29
N SER A 118 -16.32 10.49 2.13
CA SER A 118 -17.67 10.59 2.70
C SER A 118 -17.74 10.36 4.22
N GLY A 119 -16.60 10.05 4.86
CA GLY A 119 -16.51 9.80 6.29
C GLY A 119 -16.73 8.35 6.69
N ASN A 120 -17.16 7.47 5.78
CA ASN A 120 -17.22 6.03 6.03
C ASN A 120 -15.84 5.46 6.34
N VAL A 121 -15.77 4.53 7.29
CA VAL A 121 -14.59 3.72 7.59
C VAL A 121 -14.90 2.26 7.27
N LEU A 122 -14.12 1.69 6.35
CA LEU A 122 -14.30 0.34 5.83
C LEU A 122 -13.14 -0.53 6.25
N ASN A 123 -13.42 -1.75 6.69
CA ASN A 123 -12.39 -2.77 6.77
C ASN A 123 -12.16 -3.33 5.37
N ILE A 124 -10.91 -3.33 4.93
CA ILE A 124 -10.51 -3.76 3.61
C ILE A 124 -9.40 -4.80 3.68
N LYS A 125 -9.34 -5.63 2.63
CA LYS A 125 -8.25 -6.55 2.38
C LYS A 125 -7.68 -6.27 0.99
N LEU A 126 -6.37 -6.16 0.88
CA LEU A 126 -5.70 -6.15 -0.42
C LEU A 126 -5.02 -7.49 -0.66
N ASN A 127 -5.49 -8.23 -1.65
CA ASN A 127 -4.93 -9.51 -2.05
C ASN A 127 -3.95 -9.31 -3.20
N ARG A 128 -2.81 -10.01 -3.16
CA ARG A 128 -1.86 -9.96 -4.27
C ARG A 128 -2.44 -10.58 -5.53
N VAL A 129 -2.29 -9.90 -6.66
CA VAL A 129 -2.74 -10.36 -7.99
C VAL A 129 -1.63 -11.08 -8.74
N SER A 130 -0.39 -10.63 -8.56
CA SER A 130 0.80 -11.29 -9.13
C SER A 130 1.98 -11.10 -8.18
N SER A 131 2.63 -12.20 -7.77
CA SER A 131 3.95 -12.15 -7.15
C SER A 131 4.96 -11.60 -8.16
N VAL A 132 5.78 -10.65 -7.75
CA VAL A 132 7.04 -10.37 -8.46
C VAL A 132 7.81 -11.70 -8.43
N LYS A 133 7.97 -12.34 -9.59
CA LYS A 133 8.84 -13.51 -9.75
C LYS A 133 10.29 -13.08 -9.68
#